data_AF-A0A444UQZ9-F1
#
_entry.id   AF-A0A444UQZ9-F1
#
_cell.length_a   1.000
_cell.length_b   1.000
_cell.length_c   1.000
_cell.angle_alpha   90.00
_cell.angle_beta   90.00
_cell.angle_gamma   90.00
#
_symmetry.space_group_name_H-M   'P 1'
#
loop_
_entity.id
_entity.type
_entity.pdbx_description
1 polymer ?
#
loop_
_entity_poly.entity_id
_entity_poly.type
_entity_poly.pdbx_seq_one_letter_code
_entity_poly.pdbx_strand_id
1 'polypeptide(L)'
;MYVKYQVIGKNNVAVPTHFFKVVILEKRSGEVELRSYVMPNAPVDENTPLERFLVPVESIERASGLLFVPNIMKRTSSLRAITAGGK
;
A
#
# COMPACT_ATOMS: atom_id res chain seq x y z
N MET A 1 10.80 -16.89 -11.23
CA MET A 1 9.92 -16.42 -10.13
C MET A 1 8.51 -16.90 -10.44
N TYR A 2 7.81 -17.53 -9.50
CA TYR A 2 6.43 -18.00 -9.71
C TYR A 2 5.50 -17.34 -8.69
N VAL A 3 4.25 -17.12 -9.09
CA VAL A 3 3.18 -16.61 -8.24
C VAL A 3 2.23 -17.78 -7.97
N LYS A 4 1.97 -18.07 -6.70
CA LYS A 4 1.04 -19.12 -6.26
C LYS A 4 0.04 -18.53 -5.27
N TYR A 5 -1.24 -18.80 -5.50
CA TYR A 5 -2.33 -18.41 -4.60
C TYR A 5 -3.45 -19.46 -4.67
N GLN A 6 -4.23 -19.54 -3.60
CA GLN A 6 -5.41 -20.40 -3.55
C GLN A 6 -6.56 -19.78 -4.34
N VAL A 7 -7.41 -20.62 -4.92
CA VAL A 7 -8.74 -20.24 -5.42
C VAL A 7 -9.82 -21.00 -4.64
N ILE A 8 -10.97 -20.38 -4.42
CA ILE A 8 -12.07 -20.97 -3.63
C ILE A 8 -13.41 -20.94 -4.37
N GLY A 9 -14.24 -21.93 -4.08
CA GLY A 9 -15.60 -22.06 -4.61
C GLY A 9 -15.67 -22.42 -6.10
N LYS A 10 -16.90 -22.57 -6.60
CA LYS A 10 -17.17 -22.94 -8.01
C LYS A 10 -16.66 -21.91 -9.01
N ASN A 11 -16.52 -20.66 -8.58
CA ASN A 11 -16.11 -19.54 -9.42
C ASN A 11 -14.60 -19.27 -9.36
N ASN A 12 -13.83 -20.11 -8.67
CA ASN A 12 -12.37 -19.95 -8.53
C ASN A 12 -11.97 -18.55 -8.04
N VAL A 13 -12.63 -18.05 -6.99
CA VAL A 13 -12.32 -16.73 -6.42
C VAL A 13 -10.91 -16.76 -5.85
N ALA A 14 -10.03 -15.87 -6.33
CA ALA A 14 -8.64 -15.81 -5.91
C ALA A 14 -8.51 -15.32 -4.46
N VAL A 15 -7.69 -16.00 -3.68
CA VAL A 15 -7.29 -15.61 -2.32
C VAL A 15 -5.96 -14.86 -2.42
N PRO A 16 -5.92 -13.54 -2.17
CA PRO A 16 -4.68 -12.77 -2.26
C PRO A 16 -3.64 -13.27 -1.25
N THR A 17 -2.35 -13.17 -1.59
CA THR A 17 -1.27 -13.50 -0.65
C THR A 17 -1.00 -12.35 0.32
N HIS A 18 -1.20 -11.11 -0.13
CA HIS A 18 -1.06 -9.88 0.63
C HIS A 18 -2.15 -8.90 0.19
N PHE A 19 -2.44 -7.95 1.08
CA PHE A 19 -3.24 -6.77 0.78
C PHE A 19 -2.37 -5.52 0.93
N PHE A 20 -2.70 -4.48 0.18
CA PHE A 20 -2.10 -3.18 0.34
C PHE A 20 -3.16 -2.11 0.62
N LYS A 21 -2.74 -1.03 1.29
CA LYS A 21 -3.56 0.16 1.49
C LYS A 21 -2.68 1.39 1.31
N VAL A 22 -3.01 2.23 0.35
CA VAL A 22 -2.38 3.54 0.15
C VAL A 22 -3.35 4.60 0.70
N VAL A 23 -2.90 5.35 1.69
CA VAL A 23 -3.65 6.43 2.34
C VAL A 23 -3.09 7.77 1.87
N ILE A 24 -3.95 8.59 1.29
CA ILE A 24 -3.63 9.94 0.81
C ILE A 24 -4.30 10.92 1.77
N LEU A 25 -3.51 11.74 2.44
CA LEU A 25 -3.95 12.67 3.46
C LEU A 25 -3.67 14.09 2.97
N GLU A 26 -4.70 14.89 2.82
CA GLU A 26 -4.56 16.30 2.45
C GLU A 26 -4.67 17.18 3.70
N LYS A 27 -3.62 17.94 3.99
CA LYS A 27 -3.64 18.93 5.06
C LYS A 27 -4.31 20.20 4.57
N ARG A 28 -4.87 20.99 5.50
CA ARG A 28 -5.44 22.32 5.18
C ARG A 28 -4.43 23.29 4.53
N SER A 29 -3.14 23.05 4.72
CA SER A 29 -2.06 23.80 4.06
C SER A 29 -1.85 23.45 2.59
N GLY A 30 -2.56 22.44 2.05
CA GLY A 30 -2.36 21.92 0.70
C GLY A 30 -1.23 20.89 0.58
N GLU A 31 -0.51 20.59 1.67
CA GLU A 31 0.47 19.50 1.71
C GLU A 31 -0.25 18.15 1.69
N VAL A 32 0.15 17.26 0.78
CA VAL A 32 -0.37 15.90 0.71
C VAL A 32 0.64 14.94 1.33
N GLU A 33 0.21 14.19 2.34
CA GLU A 33 0.98 13.12 2.96
C GLU A 33 0.49 11.75 2.44
N LEU A 34 1.42 10.88 2.08
CA LEU A 34 1.12 9.56 1.55
C LEU A 34 1.70 8.49 2.47
N ARG A 35 0.85 7.55 2.89
CA ARG A 35 1.24 6.38 3.69
C ARG A 35 0.82 5.11 2.98
N SER A 36 1.77 4.21 2.79
CA SER A 36 1.58 2.97 2.03
C SER A 36 1.84 1.77 2.92
N TYR A 37 0.87 0.86 3.00
CA TYR A 37 0.94 -0.32 3.86
C TYR A 37 0.79 -1.59 3.03
N VAL A 38 1.51 -2.65 3.42
CA VAL A 38 1.33 -4.01 2.90
C VAL A 38 1.26 -5.00 4.06
N MET A 39 0.24 -5.84 4.07
CA MET A 39 0.00 -6.84 5.12
C MET A 39 -0.24 -8.22 4.48
N PRO A 40 0.32 -9.32 5.03
CA PRO A 40 0.04 -10.66 4.54
C PRO A 40 -1.42 -11.04 4.82
N ASN A 41 -2.01 -11.85 3.93
CA ASN A 41 -3.30 -12.47 4.16
C ASN A 41 -3.14 -13.71 5.05
N ALA A 42 -2.68 -13.48 6.28
CA ALA A 42 -2.40 -14.48 7.30
C ALA A 42 -2.66 -13.86 8.68
N PRO A 43 -2.74 -14.66 9.75
CA PRO A 43 -2.84 -14.12 11.11
C PRO A 43 -1.67 -13.16 11.41
N VAL A 44 -2.01 -11.96 11.85
CA VAL A 44 -1.07 -10.93 12.30
C VAL A 44 -1.39 -10.59 13.74
N ASP A 45 -0.37 -10.48 14.59
CA ASP A 45 -0.54 -10.07 15.99
C ASP A 45 -1.04 -8.62 16.05
N GLU A 46 -2.18 -8.41 16.71
CA GLU A 46 -2.83 -7.10 16.89
C GLU A 46 -1.95 -6.10 17.65
N ASN A 47 -1.01 -6.59 18.47
CA ASN A 47 -0.06 -5.73 19.18
C ASN A 47 1.09 -5.24 18.29
N THR A 48 1.19 -5.74 17.05
CA THR A 48 2.21 -5.29 16.10
C THR A 48 1.90 -3.86 15.65
N PRO A 49 2.81 -2.88 15.88
CA PRO A 49 2.57 -1.50 15.45
C PRO A 49 2.38 -1.40 13.93
N LEU A 50 1.41 -0.60 13.49
CA LEU A 50 1.07 -0.45 12.06
C LEU A 50 2.23 0.08 11.23
N GLU A 51 3.14 0.81 11.84
CA GLU A 51 4.35 1.37 11.23
C GLU A 51 5.27 0.27 10.67
N ARG A 52 5.19 -0.96 11.21
CA ARG A 52 5.97 -2.10 10.69
C ARG A 52 5.52 -2.58 9.32
N PHE A 53 4.29 -2.24 8.92
CA PHE A 53 3.74 -2.60 7.61
C PHE A 53 3.93 -1.49 6.57
N LEU A 54 4.58 -0.38 6.94
CA LEU A 54 4.88 0.71 6.01
C LEU A 54 5.87 0.23 4.95
N VAL A 55 5.56 0.52 3.70
CA VAL A 55 6.43 0.24 2.55
C VAL A 55 6.50 1.46 1.64
N PRO A 56 7.58 1.61 0.85
CA PRO A 56 7.61 2.61 -0.22
C PRO A 56 6.45 2.40 -1.19
N VAL A 57 5.79 3.48 -1.61
CA VAL A 57 4.65 3.41 -2.55
C VAL A 57 5.07 2.80 -3.88
N GLU A 58 6.31 3.02 -4.30
CA GLU A 58 6.89 2.47 -5.53
C GLU A 58 6.94 0.93 -5.49
N SER A 59 7.05 0.32 -4.30
CA SER A 59 7.00 -1.14 -4.17
C SER A 59 5.61 -1.69 -4.47
N ILE A 60 4.55 -0.98 -4.05
CA ILE A 60 3.17 -1.32 -4.34
C ILE A 60 2.88 -1.11 -5.82
N GLU A 61 3.30 0.01 -6.39
CA GLU A 61 3.12 0.30 -7.83
C GLU A 61 3.74 -0.80 -8.70
N ARG A 62 4.99 -1.20 -8.39
CA ARG A 62 5.67 -2.29 -9.11
C ARG A 62 4.97 -3.64 -8.95
N ALA A 63 4.45 -3.96 -7.77
CA ALA A 63 3.83 -5.26 -7.49
C ALA A 63 2.39 -5.37 -8.02
N SER A 64 1.64 -4.27 -8.00
CA SER A 64 0.22 -4.22 -8.38
C SER A 64 -0.01 -3.82 -9.84
N GLY A 65 0.97 -3.18 -10.49
CA GLY A 65 0.81 -2.58 -11.82
C GLY A 65 -0.02 -1.29 -11.82
N LEU A 66 -0.27 -0.69 -10.65
CA LEU A 66 -1.00 0.57 -10.48
C LEU A 66 -0.03 1.76 -10.38
N LEU A 67 -0.53 2.96 -10.67
CA LEU A 67 0.20 4.22 -10.51
C LEU A 67 -0.59 5.18 -9.63
N PHE A 68 -0.02 5.57 -8.49
CA PHE A 68 -0.60 6.49 -7.51
C PHE A 68 0.05 7.87 -7.59
N VAL A 69 1.39 7.95 -7.49
CA VAL A 69 2.12 9.22 -7.41
C VAL A 69 1.87 10.14 -8.62
N PRO A 70 1.94 9.65 -9.88
CA PRO A 70 1.69 10.50 -11.05
C PRO A 70 0.27 11.07 -11.08
N ASN A 71 -0.71 10.35 -10.52
CA ASN A 71 -2.10 10.80 -10.49
C ASN A 71 -2.34 11.85 -9.40
N ILE A 72 -1.58 11.79 -8.31
CA ILE A 72 -1.66 12.76 -7.21
C ILE A 72 -0.94 14.06 -7.59
N MET A 73 0.26 13.98 -8.19
CA MET A 73 1.04 15.16 -8.61
C MET A 73 0.34 16.00 -9.68
N LYS A 74 -0.59 15.43 -10.45
CA LYS A 74 -1.45 16.20 -11.36
C LYS A 74 -2.38 17.17 -10.64
N ARG A 75 -2.68 16.92 -9.36
CA ARG A 75 -3.65 17.69 -8.55
C ARG A 75 -2.99 18.54 -7.47
N THR A 76 -1.77 18.21 -7.05
CA THR A 76 -1.04 18.93 -6.00
C THR A 76 0.45 19.07 -6.32
N SER A 77 1.05 20.18 -5.89
CA SER A 77 2.47 20.49 -6.07
C SER A 77 3.35 20.08 -4.88
N SER A 78 2.76 19.64 -3.76
CA SER A 78 3.50 19.25 -2.54
C SER A 78 3.08 17.87 -2.04
N LEU A 79 4.00 16.90 -2.14
CA LEU A 79 3.81 15.50 -1.73
C LEU A 79 4.90 15.07 -0.74
N ARG A 80 4.48 14.53 0.40
CA ARG A 80 5.34 13.90 1.40
C ARG A 80 5.01 12.42 1.54
N ALA A 81 5.88 11.54 1.07
CA ALA A 81 5.73 10.09 1.26
C ALA A 81 6.37 9.63 2.58
N ILE A 82 5.64 8.88 3.39
CA ILE A 82 6.13 8.28 4.65
C ILE A 82 6.39 6.80 4.41
N THR A 83 7.59 6.35 4.78
CA THR A 83 8.05 4.96 4.64
C THR A 83 8.67 4.47 5.94
N ALA A 84 8.73 3.14 6.14
CA ALA A 84 9.41 2.55 7.29
C ALA A 84 10.91 2.90 7.25
N GLY A 85 11.36 3.78 8.14
CA GLY A 85 12.76 4.19 8.28
C GLY A 85 13.05 5.69 8.06
N GLY A 86 12.05 6.50 7.71
CA GLY A 86 12.21 7.95 7.62
C GLY A 86 12.23 8.62 8.99
N LYS A 87 13.42 8.92 9.51
CA LYS A 87 13.62 10.11 10.34
C LYS A 87 13.73 11.33 9.43
#